data_AF-W1PEX2-F1
#
_entry.id   AF-W1PEX2-F1
#
_cell.length_a   1.000
_cell.length_b   1.000
_cell.length_c   1.000
_cell.angle_alpha   90.00
_cell.angle_beta   90.00
_cell.angle_gamma   90.00
#
_symmetry.space_group_name_H-M   'P 1'
#
loop_
_entity.id
_entity.type
_entity.pdbx_description
1 polymer ?
#
loop_
_entity_poly.entity_id
_entity_poly.type
_entity_poly.pdbx_seq_one_letter_code
_entity_poly.pdbx_strand_id
1 'polypeptide(L)'
;MAAAALPSIPAPKTKILHHNRIKNLGLLFPVNMSNSCNSNKRRSISCCCPAMAAKSSNAAVAEEEDREKYEEAMSTDALHRFINLNLGDWNGSFYQFDAHGNMMQNVTTKLAVSSYGEDELISLIQTLYIKQPPSRTSISGYDQEPEWAEYKIKETNMFTVDKYQQIGFFPQEKAFSLRYQTAGMLETVLRAGVLGEDDIGEESPKNLKLPCRHPSVVCENCLYLQKTDVRARAFHIMDPKGVLEMFLIFLEQRGDKAPCLSSFDVFMDNDSSRLDAWLGQWKGHSITKRSGVYGATIAKADTNAILEMKNKGQLIQDITSTSEGGVSTNVHWTGTMSGNLISFDGGFQMTLLPGGMYLACPSNVGKSVAQSQSFHLEFCWMVSPFERHRLVRTYDVEGLAVSTTYVFETKQ
;
A
#
# COMPACT_ATOMS: atom_id res chain seq x y z
N MET A 1 51.96 -37.68 19.99
CA MET A 1 51.55 -36.63 19.02
C MET A 1 50.35 -37.17 18.26
N ALA A 2 49.17 -36.65 18.59
CA ALA A 2 47.89 -37.15 18.13
C ALA A 2 47.61 -36.68 16.69
N ALA A 3 47.15 -37.61 15.86
CA ALA A 3 46.48 -37.31 14.61
C ALA A 3 45.06 -36.79 14.91
N ALA A 4 44.70 -35.65 14.32
CA ALA A 4 43.32 -35.15 14.33
C ALA A 4 42.87 -34.92 12.89
N ALA A 5 41.92 -35.76 12.48
CA ALA A 5 41.22 -35.72 11.20
C ALA A 5 40.28 -34.50 11.12
N LEU A 6 40.11 -34.00 9.90
CA LEU A 6 39.14 -32.97 9.53
C LEU A 6 37.70 -33.47 9.78
N PRO A 7 36.82 -32.70 10.43
CA PRO A 7 35.41 -33.04 10.53
C PRO A 7 34.62 -32.57 9.28
N SER A 8 33.92 -33.53 8.68
CA SER A 8 32.92 -33.36 7.62
C SER A 8 31.70 -32.57 8.09
N ILE A 9 31.27 -31.61 7.27
CA ILE A 9 30.05 -30.79 7.44
C ILE A 9 28.79 -31.67 7.23
N PRO A 10 27.82 -31.72 8.16
CA PRO A 10 26.55 -32.40 7.91
C PRO A 10 25.58 -31.49 7.15
N ALA A 11 24.98 -32.03 6.08
CA ALA A 11 23.85 -31.41 5.38
C ALA A 11 22.63 -31.26 6.30
N PRO A 12 21.85 -30.17 6.19
CA PRO A 12 20.71 -29.93 7.07
C PRO A 12 19.56 -30.90 6.77
N LYS A 13 19.11 -31.60 7.81
CA LYS A 13 17.93 -32.49 7.79
C LYS A 13 16.65 -31.66 7.78
N THR A 14 15.85 -31.82 6.73
CA THR A 14 14.48 -31.32 6.62
C THR A 14 13.61 -31.95 7.72
N LYS A 15 13.19 -31.15 8.70
CA LYS A 15 12.17 -31.55 9.68
C LYS A 15 10.79 -31.20 9.14
N ILE A 16 10.03 -32.24 8.81
CA ILE A 16 8.59 -32.14 8.55
C ILE A 16 7.91 -31.90 9.91
N LEU A 17 7.34 -30.70 10.10
CA LEU A 17 6.53 -30.36 11.27
C LEU A 17 5.05 -30.39 10.88
N HIS A 18 4.31 -31.25 11.56
CA HIS A 18 2.87 -31.40 11.45
C HIS A 18 2.14 -30.06 11.68
N HIS A 19 1.42 -29.61 10.65
CA HIS A 19 0.46 -28.52 10.76
C HIS A 19 -0.73 -28.95 11.60
N ASN A 20 -0.94 -28.28 12.74
CA ASN A 20 -2.26 -28.16 13.34
C ASN A 20 -2.34 -26.85 14.13
N ARG A 21 -3.52 -26.22 14.01
CA ARG A 21 -4.04 -25.05 14.77
C ARG A 21 -3.69 -23.66 14.22
N ILE A 22 -4.41 -23.27 13.17
CA ILE A 22 -4.64 -21.86 12.79
C ILE A 22 -5.53 -21.23 13.88
N LYS A 23 -5.05 -20.14 14.51
CA LYS A 23 -5.90 -19.23 15.28
C LYS A 23 -6.26 -18.06 14.36
N ASN A 24 -7.54 -17.98 13.98
CA ASN A 24 -8.12 -16.83 13.28
C ASN A 24 -8.03 -15.59 14.17
N LEU A 25 -7.19 -14.62 13.78
CA LEU A 25 -7.48 -13.20 14.03
C LEU A 25 -8.21 -12.69 12.79
N GLY A 26 -9.30 -11.94 12.99
CA GLY A 26 -10.23 -11.51 11.95
C GLY A 26 -9.57 -10.67 10.85
N LEU A 27 -9.11 -11.35 9.80
CA LEU A 27 -8.86 -10.73 8.50
C LEU A 27 -10.23 -10.48 7.85
N LEU A 28 -10.48 -9.24 7.47
CA LEU A 28 -11.69 -8.78 6.79
C LEU A 28 -11.93 -9.42 5.41
N PHE A 29 -10.90 -10.06 4.85
CA PHE A 29 -10.94 -10.61 3.50
C PHE A 29 -10.43 -12.06 3.55
N PRO A 30 -11.25 -13.06 3.18
CA PRO A 30 -10.83 -14.46 3.25
C PRO A 30 -9.69 -14.71 2.25
N VAL A 31 -8.52 -15.07 2.76
CA VAL A 31 -7.51 -15.77 1.96
C VAL A 31 -7.91 -17.24 1.96
N ASN A 32 -8.80 -17.62 1.04
CA ASN A 32 -9.17 -19.02 0.86
C ASN A 32 -8.08 -19.70 0.00
N MET A 33 -7.02 -20.22 0.62
CA MET A 33 -6.09 -21.13 -0.06
C MET A 33 -6.58 -22.57 0.12
N SER A 34 -7.30 -23.10 -0.86
CA SER A 34 -7.48 -24.54 -1.01
C SER A 34 -6.21 -25.14 -1.62
N ASN A 35 -5.33 -25.68 -0.76
CA ASN A 35 -4.30 -26.61 -1.20
C ASN A 35 -4.96 -27.95 -1.59
N SER A 36 -5.18 -28.17 -2.88
CA SER A 36 -5.48 -29.51 -3.41
C SER A 36 -4.20 -30.35 -3.40
N CYS A 37 -3.91 -31.00 -2.27
CA CYS A 37 -2.92 -32.08 -2.21
C CYS A 37 -3.61 -33.40 -2.55
N ASN A 38 -3.57 -33.79 -3.83
CA ASN A 38 -3.98 -35.12 -4.28
C ASN A 38 -2.99 -36.17 -3.73
N SER A 39 -3.37 -36.86 -2.66
CA SER A 39 -2.64 -38.01 -2.13
C SER A 39 -3.14 -39.30 -2.78
N ASN A 40 -2.55 -39.67 -3.92
CA ASN A 40 -2.80 -40.96 -4.56
C ASN A 40 -2.12 -42.10 -3.79
N LYS A 41 -2.88 -42.76 -2.89
CA LYS A 41 -2.54 -44.10 -2.39
C LYS A 41 -2.85 -45.13 -3.48
N ARG A 42 -1.80 -45.65 -4.14
CA ARG A 42 -1.90 -46.84 -4.99
C ARG A 42 -2.27 -48.07 -4.14
N ARG A 43 -3.47 -48.62 -4.35
CA ARG A 43 -3.77 -50.04 -4.11
C ARG A 43 -3.76 -50.76 -5.45
N SER A 44 -2.93 -51.79 -5.54
CA SER A 44 -2.84 -52.70 -6.67
C SER A 44 -4.04 -53.65 -6.70
N ILE A 45 -4.86 -53.58 -7.75
CA ILE A 45 -5.69 -54.69 -8.19
C ILE A 45 -5.60 -54.74 -9.72
N SER A 46 -5.19 -55.91 -10.22
CA SER A 46 -5.10 -56.24 -11.64
C SER A 46 -6.48 -56.52 -12.24
N CYS A 47 -6.76 -55.99 -13.43
CA CYS A 47 -7.49 -56.74 -14.46
C CYS A 47 -7.31 -56.10 -15.85
N CYS A 48 -7.07 -56.95 -16.85
CA CYS A 48 -6.82 -56.63 -18.25
C CYS A 48 -8.03 -56.04 -18.98
N CYS A 49 -7.80 -55.08 -19.89
CA CYS A 49 -8.38 -54.95 -21.25
C CYS A 49 -7.85 -53.68 -21.97
N PRO A 50 -7.97 -53.57 -23.32
CA PRO A 50 -6.84 -53.27 -24.21
C PRO A 50 -6.62 -51.80 -24.56
N ALA A 51 -5.43 -51.55 -25.14
CA ALA A 51 -4.91 -50.28 -25.61
C ALA A 51 -5.93 -49.41 -26.37
N MET A 52 -6.22 -48.23 -25.82
CA MET A 52 -6.61 -47.06 -26.60
C MET A 52 -5.49 -46.02 -26.53
N ALA A 53 -5.08 -45.60 -27.71
CA ALA A 53 -3.98 -44.68 -27.94
C ALA A 53 -4.14 -43.37 -27.16
N ALA A 54 -3.02 -42.96 -26.55
CA ALA A 54 -2.87 -41.65 -25.93
C ALA A 54 -3.14 -40.54 -26.96
N LYS A 55 -4.25 -39.83 -26.78
CA LYS A 55 -4.52 -38.51 -27.34
C LYS A 55 -5.07 -37.63 -26.22
N SER A 56 -4.26 -37.30 -25.22
CA SER A 56 -4.68 -36.31 -24.21
C SER A 56 -3.56 -35.41 -23.69
N SER A 57 -2.36 -35.46 -24.28
CA SER A 57 -1.27 -34.56 -23.90
C SER A 57 -1.39 -33.19 -24.58
N ASN A 58 -1.84 -33.14 -25.84
CA ASN A 58 -1.82 -31.89 -26.61
C ASN A 58 -2.96 -30.92 -26.25
N ALA A 59 -4.08 -31.41 -25.72
CA ALA A 59 -5.20 -30.56 -25.33
C ALA A 59 -4.91 -29.79 -24.03
N ALA A 60 -4.30 -30.43 -23.04
CA ALA A 60 -3.92 -29.79 -21.79
C ALA A 60 -2.81 -28.74 -21.98
N VAL A 61 -1.83 -29.02 -22.84
CA VAL A 61 -0.76 -28.07 -23.18
C VAL A 61 -1.29 -26.87 -23.95
N ALA A 62 -2.19 -27.08 -24.91
CA ALA A 62 -2.84 -25.98 -25.65
C ALA A 62 -3.72 -25.10 -24.74
N GLU A 63 -4.45 -25.70 -23.78
CA GLU A 63 -5.23 -24.95 -22.80
C GLU A 63 -4.38 -24.15 -21.80
N GLU A 64 -3.16 -24.61 -21.48
CA GLU A 64 -2.20 -23.87 -20.66
C GLU A 64 -1.57 -22.71 -21.45
N GLU A 65 -1.13 -22.95 -22.69
CA GLU A 65 -0.56 -21.92 -23.57
C GLU A 65 -1.58 -20.80 -23.89
N ASP A 66 -2.84 -21.15 -24.15
CA ASP A 66 -3.91 -20.16 -24.40
C ASP A 66 -4.25 -19.34 -23.15
N ARG A 67 -4.14 -19.92 -21.95
CA ARG A 67 -4.32 -19.19 -20.68
C ARG A 67 -3.17 -18.23 -20.41
N GLU A 68 -1.93 -18.69 -20.57
CA GLU A 68 -0.73 -17.85 -20.38
C GLU A 68 -0.79 -16.62 -21.30
N LYS A 69 -1.10 -16.84 -22.58
CA LYS A 69 -1.25 -15.74 -23.55
C LYS A 69 -2.36 -14.76 -23.20
N TYR A 70 -3.48 -15.26 -22.65
CA TYR A 70 -4.57 -14.41 -22.19
C TYR A 70 -4.20 -13.60 -20.95
N GLU A 71 -3.49 -14.20 -20.00
CA GLU A 71 -2.98 -13.53 -18.80
C GLU A 71 -1.93 -12.46 -19.14
N GLU A 72 -1.05 -12.74 -20.11
CA GLU A 72 -0.08 -11.78 -20.65
C GLU A 72 -0.79 -10.56 -21.26
N ALA A 73 -1.78 -10.78 -22.14
CA ALA A 73 -2.55 -9.71 -22.76
C ALA A 73 -3.33 -8.86 -21.74
N MET A 74 -3.86 -9.49 -20.69
CA MET A 74 -4.53 -8.77 -19.60
C MET A 74 -3.54 -7.97 -18.75
N SER A 75 -2.33 -8.49 -18.57
CA SER A 75 -1.26 -7.82 -17.83
C SER A 75 -0.74 -6.60 -18.58
N THR A 76 -0.57 -6.69 -19.90
CA THR A 76 -0.18 -5.55 -20.74
C THR A 76 -1.25 -4.45 -20.71
N ASP A 77 -2.54 -4.79 -20.90
CA ASP A 77 -3.64 -3.81 -20.77
C ASP A 77 -3.66 -3.14 -19.38
N ALA A 78 -3.48 -3.93 -18.32
CA ALA A 78 -3.41 -3.39 -16.96
C ALA A 78 -2.23 -2.42 -16.78
N LEU A 79 -1.06 -2.75 -17.31
CA LEU A 79 0.11 -1.86 -17.28
C LEU A 79 -0.14 -0.57 -18.08
N HIS A 80 -0.67 -0.67 -19.30
CA HIS A 80 -1.01 0.51 -20.11
C HIS A 80 -1.98 1.43 -19.37
N ARG A 81 -3.03 0.87 -18.76
CA ARG A 81 -3.99 1.66 -17.98
C ARG A 81 -3.36 2.31 -16.75
N PHE A 82 -2.46 1.61 -16.07
CA PHE A 82 -1.71 2.18 -14.95
C PHE A 82 -0.82 3.34 -15.39
N ILE A 83 -0.11 3.20 -16.52
CA ILE A 83 0.72 4.25 -17.11
C ILE A 83 -0.14 5.45 -17.48
N ASN A 84 -1.21 5.23 -18.25
CA ASN A 84 -2.13 6.29 -18.68
C ASN A 84 -2.74 7.06 -17.50
N LEU A 85 -3.05 6.36 -16.40
CA LEU A 85 -3.55 7.00 -15.17
C LEU A 85 -2.52 7.95 -14.54
N ASN A 86 -1.23 7.72 -14.73
CA ASN A 86 -0.14 8.48 -14.13
C ASN A 86 0.47 9.58 -15.02
N LEU A 87 0.31 9.50 -16.34
CA LEU A 87 0.88 10.46 -17.30
C LEU A 87 0.55 11.93 -17.01
N GLY A 88 1.46 12.83 -17.37
CA GLY A 88 1.27 14.28 -17.31
C GLY A 88 2.04 14.97 -16.19
N ASP A 89 1.84 16.27 -16.08
CA ASP A 89 2.49 17.13 -15.10
C ASP A 89 1.61 17.33 -13.89
N TRP A 90 2.16 16.98 -12.73
CA TRP A 90 1.48 17.05 -11.45
C TRP A 90 2.12 18.12 -10.58
N ASN A 91 1.35 19.16 -10.25
CA ASN A 91 1.75 20.13 -9.24
C ASN A 91 1.24 19.65 -7.87
N GLY A 92 2.10 19.63 -6.86
CA GLY A 92 1.75 19.02 -5.59
C GLY A 92 2.45 19.60 -4.37
N SER A 93 2.02 19.12 -3.22
CA SER A 93 2.61 19.38 -1.92
C SER A 93 2.93 18.06 -1.23
N PHE A 94 4.13 17.96 -0.69
CA PHE A 94 4.62 16.84 0.09
C PHE A 94 4.54 17.17 1.57
N TYR A 95 3.86 16.32 2.34
CA TYR A 95 3.66 16.49 3.76
C TYR A 95 4.30 15.34 4.54
N GLN A 96 5.06 15.68 5.56
CA GLN A 96 5.57 14.73 6.54
C GLN A 96 4.78 14.81 7.83
N PHE A 97 4.33 13.66 8.33
CA PHE A 97 3.68 13.53 9.63
C PHE A 97 4.41 12.51 10.52
N ASP A 98 4.37 12.77 11.82
CA ASP A 98 4.74 11.76 12.82
C ASP A 98 3.61 10.72 13.01
N ALA A 99 3.86 9.72 13.86
CA ALA A 99 2.88 8.69 14.19
C ALA A 99 1.60 9.22 14.87
N HIS A 100 1.65 10.42 15.45
CA HIS A 100 0.51 11.07 16.12
C HIS A 100 -0.23 12.06 15.22
N GLY A 101 0.15 12.16 13.94
CA GLY A 101 -0.52 13.01 12.95
C GLY A 101 -0.18 14.49 13.06
N ASN A 102 0.95 14.82 13.69
CA ASN A 102 1.50 16.17 13.71
C ASN A 102 2.31 16.41 12.44
N MET A 103 2.02 17.52 11.74
CA MET A 103 2.77 17.90 10.55
C MET A 103 4.16 18.38 10.95
N MET A 104 5.19 17.77 10.37
CA MET A 104 6.59 18.10 10.62
C MET A 104 7.16 19.01 9.53
N GLN A 105 6.90 18.68 8.27
CA GLN A 105 7.44 19.38 7.10
C GLN A 105 6.39 19.47 6.00
N ASN A 106 6.47 20.53 5.19
CA ASN A 106 5.71 20.73 3.96
C ASN A 106 6.66 21.24 2.87
N VAL A 107 6.74 20.51 1.76
CA VAL A 107 7.63 20.82 0.62
C VAL A 107 6.80 20.88 -0.65
N THR A 108 6.95 21.96 -1.44
CA THR A 108 6.30 22.04 -2.75
C THR A 108 7.03 21.15 -3.75
N THR A 109 6.28 20.37 -4.52
CA THR A 109 6.83 19.42 -5.50
C THR A 109 6.14 19.54 -6.84
N LYS A 110 6.84 19.23 -7.93
CA LYS A 110 6.24 18.95 -9.23
C LYS A 110 6.68 17.57 -9.69
N LEU A 111 5.81 16.83 -10.35
CA LEU A 111 6.15 15.51 -10.89
C LEU A 111 5.76 15.47 -12.36
N ALA A 112 6.77 15.37 -13.22
CA ALA A 112 6.58 15.15 -14.65
C ALA A 112 6.59 13.65 -14.93
N VAL A 113 5.54 13.15 -15.59
CA VAL A 113 5.37 11.73 -15.87
C VAL A 113 5.15 11.51 -17.36
N SER A 114 6.01 10.69 -17.97
CA SER A 114 5.95 10.32 -19.38
C SER A 114 6.06 8.79 -19.54
N SER A 115 5.83 8.31 -20.75
CA SER A 115 6.02 6.90 -21.11
C SER A 115 7.03 6.75 -22.22
N TYR A 116 7.73 5.63 -22.23
CA TYR A 116 8.64 5.23 -23.30
C TYR A 116 8.44 3.76 -23.66
N GLY A 117 8.61 3.41 -24.93
CA GLY A 117 8.35 2.07 -25.46
C GLY A 117 6.87 1.82 -25.77
N GLU A 118 6.59 0.64 -26.32
CA GLU A 118 5.26 0.18 -26.73
C GLU A 118 5.01 -1.23 -26.21
N ASP A 119 3.74 -1.61 -26.10
CA ASP A 119 3.27 -2.93 -25.67
C ASP A 119 3.94 -3.43 -24.38
N GLU A 120 4.53 -4.62 -24.37
CA GLU A 120 5.20 -5.21 -23.20
C GLU A 120 6.45 -4.46 -22.73
N LEU A 121 7.03 -3.64 -23.62
CA LEU A 121 8.21 -2.83 -23.34
C LEU A 121 7.85 -1.42 -22.88
N ILE A 122 6.55 -1.13 -22.72
CA ILE A 122 6.12 0.17 -22.19
C ILE A 122 6.65 0.37 -20.77
N SER A 123 7.17 1.56 -20.54
CA SER A 123 7.76 1.99 -19.28
C SER A 123 7.23 3.37 -18.90
N LEU A 124 7.12 3.60 -17.59
CA LEU A 124 6.78 4.87 -16.98
C LEU A 124 8.07 5.53 -16.49
N ILE A 125 8.32 6.74 -16.98
CA ILE A 125 9.46 7.57 -16.61
C ILE A 125 8.93 8.77 -15.82
N GLN A 126 9.50 8.99 -14.64
CA GLN A 126 9.01 9.98 -13.69
C GLN A 126 10.16 10.82 -13.16
N THR A 127 10.02 12.13 -13.25
CA THR A 127 10.97 13.10 -12.71
C THR A 127 10.29 13.97 -11.68
N LEU A 128 10.78 13.90 -10.44
CA LEU A 128 10.29 14.68 -9.31
C LEU A 128 11.15 15.93 -9.14
N TYR A 129 10.53 17.09 -9.20
CA TYR A 129 11.13 18.38 -8.91
C TYR A 129 10.75 18.81 -7.50
N ILE A 130 11.75 19.15 -6.71
CA ILE A 130 11.62 19.49 -5.29
C ILE A 130 12.00 20.95 -5.11
N LYS A 131 11.06 21.78 -4.64
CA LYS A 131 11.34 23.21 -4.42
C LYS A 131 12.32 23.36 -3.27
N GLN A 132 13.43 24.04 -3.52
CA GLN A 132 14.45 24.29 -2.49
C GLN A 132 14.11 25.53 -1.66
N PRO A 133 14.56 25.58 -0.39
CA PRO A 133 14.49 26.79 0.41
C PRO A 133 15.37 27.89 -0.22
N PRO A 134 15.03 29.18 -0.03
CA PRO A 134 15.84 30.27 -0.56
C PRO A 134 17.29 30.20 -0.05
N SER A 135 18.25 30.30 -0.97
CA SER A 135 19.68 30.30 -0.67
C SER A 135 20.05 31.44 0.28
N ARG A 136 20.84 31.16 1.35
CA ARG A 136 21.23 32.16 2.36
C ARG A 136 22.14 33.27 1.82
N THR A 137 22.63 33.10 0.58
CA THR A 137 23.47 34.05 -0.16
C THR A 137 22.67 34.96 -1.11
N SER A 138 21.33 34.84 -1.15
CA SER A 138 20.48 35.68 -2.01
C SER A 138 20.57 37.16 -1.64
N ILE A 139 20.88 38.01 -2.62
CA ILE A 139 20.95 39.47 -2.47
C ILE A 139 19.53 40.04 -2.56
N SER A 140 19.08 40.78 -1.55
CA SER A 140 17.76 41.40 -1.52
C SER A 140 17.56 42.39 -2.69
N GLY A 141 16.56 42.17 -3.55
CA GLY A 141 16.14 43.16 -4.56
C GLY A 141 15.78 42.62 -5.94
N TYR A 142 15.98 41.33 -6.21
CA TYR A 142 15.54 40.69 -7.46
C TYR A 142 14.53 39.59 -7.13
N ASP A 143 13.43 39.54 -7.89
CA ASP A 143 12.49 38.41 -7.88
C ASP A 143 13.23 37.16 -8.41
N GLN A 144 13.87 36.40 -7.50
CA GLN A 144 14.54 35.16 -7.86
C GLN A 144 13.50 34.11 -8.23
N GLU A 145 13.65 33.51 -9.41
CA GLU A 145 12.92 32.31 -9.76
C GLU A 145 13.21 31.21 -8.73
N PRO A 146 12.21 30.43 -8.32
CA PRO A 146 12.40 29.38 -7.32
C PRO A 146 13.35 28.30 -7.87
N GLU A 147 14.34 27.92 -7.06
CA GLU A 147 15.27 26.82 -7.36
C GLU A 147 14.59 25.45 -7.12
N TRP A 148 14.85 24.51 -8.02
CA TRP A 148 14.28 23.17 -8.01
C TRP A 148 15.37 22.11 -8.12
N ALA A 149 15.41 21.19 -7.17
CA ALA A 149 16.22 19.98 -7.26
C ALA A 149 15.49 18.90 -8.05
N GLU A 150 16.19 18.21 -8.95
CA GLU A 150 15.66 17.11 -9.74
C GLU A 150 15.99 15.75 -9.11
N TYR A 151 14.97 14.89 -8.98
CA TYR A 151 15.13 13.49 -8.63
C TYR A 151 14.46 12.59 -9.66
N LYS A 152 15.27 11.75 -10.31
CA LYS A 152 14.79 10.74 -11.27
C LYS A 152 14.30 9.52 -10.50
N ILE A 153 12.99 9.28 -10.52
CA ILE A 153 12.41 8.09 -9.90
C ILE A 153 12.77 6.88 -10.75
N LYS A 154 12.97 5.73 -10.09
CA LYS A 154 13.24 4.47 -10.78
C LYS A 154 12.14 4.16 -11.79
N GLU A 155 12.56 3.81 -13.01
CA GLU A 155 11.67 3.42 -14.09
C GLU A 155 10.70 2.32 -13.63
N THR A 156 9.44 2.46 -14.03
CA THR A 156 8.39 1.48 -13.75
C THR A 156 7.94 0.80 -15.04
N ASN A 157 8.20 -0.50 -15.19
CA ASN A 157 7.84 -1.31 -16.35
C ASN A 157 7.26 -2.66 -15.91
N MET A 158 6.86 -3.51 -16.85
CA MET A 158 6.23 -4.82 -16.58
C MET A 158 6.98 -5.65 -15.52
N PHE A 159 8.31 -5.66 -15.58
CA PHE A 159 9.12 -6.42 -14.63
C PHE A 159 9.10 -5.80 -13.22
N THR A 160 9.24 -4.48 -13.11
CA THR A 160 9.29 -3.83 -11.79
C THR A 160 7.93 -3.84 -11.10
N VAL A 161 6.83 -3.63 -11.84
CA VAL A 161 5.49 -3.60 -11.25
C VAL A 161 5.10 -4.94 -10.65
N ASP A 162 5.52 -6.04 -11.27
CA ASP A 162 5.26 -7.39 -10.77
C ASP A 162 6.26 -7.80 -9.69
N LYS A 163 7.56 -7.78 -10.00
CA LYS A 163 8.60 -8.41 -9.16
C LYS A 163 9.03 -7.54 -8.00
N TYR A 164 9.01 -6.21 -8.12
CA TYR A 164 9.53 -5.32 -7.09
C TYR A 164 8.45 -4.57 -6.33
N GLN A 165 7.45 -4.06 -7.04
CA GLN A 165 6.41 -3.21 -6.45
C GLN A 165 5.17 -4.01 -6.03
N GLN A 166 5.01 -5.24 -6.53
CA GLN A 166 3.84 -6.10 -6.29
C GLN A 166 2.51 -5.36 -6.48
N ILE A 167 2.35 -4.60 -7.57
CA ILE A 167 1.25 -3.64 -7.76
C ILE A 167 -0.13 -4.20 -7.38
N GLY A 168 -0.96 -3.42 -6.69
CA GLY A 168 -2.39 -3.68 -6.58
C GLY A 168 -3.16 -2.58 -7.30
N PHE A 169 -3.71 -2.85 -8.49
CA PHE A 169 -4.25 -1.82 -9.37
C PHE A 169 -5.75 -1.97 -9.66
N PHE A 170 -6.46 -0.85 -9.55
CA PHE A 170 -7.89 -0.71 -9.76
C PHE A 170 -8.15 0.29 -10.90
N PRO A 171 -8.25 -0.19 -12.16
CA PRO A 171 -8.40 0.69 -13.31
C PRO A 171 -9.69 1.51 -13.27
N GLN A 172 -10.81 0.90 -12.88
CA GLN A 172 -12.12 1.53 -12.86
C GLN A 172 -12.23 2.53 -11.70
N GLU A 173 -11.75 2.14 -10.53
CA GLU A 173 -11.83 2.92 -9.31
C GLU A 173 -10.72 3.99 -9.19
N LYS A 174 -9.76 3.98 -10.13
CA LYS A 174 -8.58 4.85 -10.19
C LYS A 174 -7.81 4.85 -8.86
N ALA A 175 -7.40 3.66 -8.43
CA ALA A 175 -6.62 3.49 -7.20
C ALA A 175 -5.49 2.48 -7.41
N PHE A 176 -4.38 2.64 -6.66
CA PHE A 176 -3.30 1.67 -6.69
C PHE A 176 -2.48 1.61 -5.41
N SER A 177 -1.82 0.47 -5.16
CA SER A 177 -0.81 0.32 -4.12
C SER A 177 0.51 -0.16 -4.71
N LEU A 178 1.63 0.36 -4.21
CA LEU A 178 2.98 -0.05 -4.61
C LEU A 178 3.88 -0.27 -3.38
N ARG A 179 4.79 -1.23 -3.50
CA ARG A 179 5.92 -1.40 -2.57
C ARG A 179 7.14 -0.66 -3.11
N TYR A 180 7.89 -0.02 -2.21
CA TYR A 180 9.24 0.44 -2.49
C TYR A 180 10.25 -0.37 -1.68
N GLN A 181 11.43 -0.60 -2.27
CA GLN A 181 12.54 -1.29 -1.61
C GLN A 181 13.22 -0.41 -0.57
N THR A 182 13.20 0.90 -0.77
CA THR A 182 13.91 1.89 0.06
C THR A 182 13.10 3.18 0.12
N ALA A 183 13.29 3.97 1.18
CA ALA A 183 12.70 5.31 1.30
C ALA A 183 13.58 6.43 0.68
N GLY A 184 14.59 6.10 -0.14
CA GLY A 184 15.59 7.05 -0.64
C GLY A 184 15.00 8.25 -1.39
N MET A 185 14.00 8.05 -2.24
CA MET A 185 13.29 9.15 -2.91
C MET A 185 12.68 10.13 -1.89
N LEU A 186 12.08 9.59 -0.83
CA LEU A 186 11.41 10.36 0.21
C LEU A 186 12.44 11.09 1.11
N GLU A 187 13.59 10.46 1.36
CA GLU A 187 14.74 11.12 2.01
C GLU A 187 15.24 12.30 1.19
N THR A 188 15.40 12.16 -0.13
CA THR A 188 15.85 13.25 -1.01
C THR A 188 14.87 14.41 -1.01
N VAL A 189 13.56 14.16 -1.01
CA VAL A 189 12.54 15.22 -0.91
C VAL A 189 12.71 16.02 0.38
N LEU A 190 12.92 15.35 1.51
CA LEU A 190 13.14 16.02 2.79
C LEU A 190 14.45 16.81 2.81
N ARG A 191 15.55 16.22 2.34
CA ARG A 191 16.87 16.89 2.30
C ARG A 191 16.84 18.12 1.39
N ALA A 192 16.50 17.94 0.12
CA ALA A 192 16.49 19.04 -0.84
C ALA A 192 15.44 20.10 -0.49
N GLY A 193 14.26 19.68 -0.02
CA GLY A 193 13.15 20.60 0.29
C GLY A 193 13.28 21.38 1.59
N VAL A 194 14.04 20.87 2.57
CA VAL A 194 14.17 21.51 3.89
C VAL A 194 15.57 22.09 4.11
N LEU A 195 16.62 21.40 3.65
CA LEU A 195 18.01 21.82 3.84
C LEU A 195 18.56 22.61 2.65
N GLY A 196 18.06 22.36 1.44
CA GLY A 196 18.52 23.01 0.21
C GLY A 196 19.89 22.51 -0.26
N GLU A 197 20.59 23.34 -1.04
CA GLU A 197 21.89 23.00 -1.65
C GLU A 197 23.04 22.87 -0.65
N ASP A 198 22.89 23.46 0.53
CA ASP A 198 23.92 23.44 1.59
C ASP A 198 24.07 22.05 2.25
N ASP A 199 23.18 21.08 1.95
CA ASP A 199 23.28 19.72 2.50
C ASP A 199 24.38 18.91 1.81
N ILE A 200 25.46 18.65 2.55
CA ILE A 200 26.57 17.79 2.12
C ILE A 200 26.22 16.29 2.12
N GLY A 201 25.05 15.89 2.65
CA GLY A 201 24.55 14.52 2.60
C GLY A 201 25.25 13.50 3.51
N GLU A 202 26.38 13.85 4.12
CA GLU A 202 27.21 12.93 4.91
C GLU A 202 26.69 12.72 6.35
N GLU A 203 26.08 13.74 6.95
CA GLU A 203 25.54 13.69 8.32
C GLU A 203 23.99 13.63 8.35
N SER A 204 23.46 13.00 9.39
CA SER A 204 22.03 13.09 9.70
C SER A 204 21.75 14.42 10.41
N PRO A 205 20.95 15.32 9.81
CA PRO A 205 20.63 16.62 10.39
C PRO A 205 19.91 16.48 11.73
N LYS A 206 20.29 17.27 12.75
CA LYS A 206 19.71 17.16 14.10
C LYS A 206 18.23 17.56 14.18
N ASN A 207 17.76 18.44 13.29
CA ASN A 207 16.42 19.05 13.35
C ASN A 207 15.49 18.59 12.23
N LEU A 208 15.87 17.56 11.47
CA LEU A 208 15.05 17.00 10.39
C LEU A 208 14.95 15.49 10.58
N LYS A 209 13.70 15.01 10.68
CA LYS A 209 13.44 13.59 10.81
C LYS A 209 13.51 12.94 9.43
N LEU A 210 14.59 12.20 9.17
CA LEU A 210 14.74 11.42 7.94
C LEU A 210 14.25 9.97 8.15
N PRO A 211 13.76 9.30 7.10
CA PRO A 211 13.43 7.89 7.17
C PRO A 211 14.68 7.04 7.40
N CYS A 212 14.50 5.88 8.03
CA CYS A 212 15.59 4.91 8.19
C CYS A 212 16.17 4.47 6.83
N ARG A 213 17.48 4.22 6.78
CA ARG A 213 18.18 3.74 5.57
C ARG A 213 17.70 2.36 5.09
N HIS A 214 17.28 1.50 6.02
CA HIS A 214 16.80 0.15 5.76
C HIS A 214 15.44 -0.10 6.40
N PRO A 215 14.38 0.56 5.91
CA PRO A 215 13.03 0.38 6.46
C PRO A 215 12.54 -1.05 6.22
N SER A 216 11.75 -1.61 7.13
CA SER A 216 11.19 -2.94 6.92
C SER A 216 10.06 -2.94 5.89
N VAL A 217 9.29 -1.85 5.83
CA VAL A 217 8.18 -1.66 4.90
C VAL A 217 8.15 -0.20 4.42
N VAL A 218 8.04 -0.04 3.09
CA VAL A 218 7.69 1.23 2.45
C VAL A 218 6.53 0.95 1.49
N CYS A 219 5.34 1.39 1.88
CA CYS A 219 4.11 1.11 1.15
C CYS A 219 3.45 2.41 0.71
N GLU A 220 3.22 2.56 -0.59
CA GLU A 220 2.41 3.62 -1.18
C GLU A 220 0.99 3.12 -1.41
N ASN A 221 0.00 3.91 -1.03
CA ASN A 221 -1.39 3.78 -1.41
C ASN A 221 -1.84 5.08 -2.08
N CYS A 222 -2.39 4.98 -3.28
CA CYS A 222 -2.84 6.12 -4.07
C CYS A 222 -4.35 6.04 -4.31
N LEU A 223 -5.04 7.13 -3.97
CA LEU A 223 -6.45 7.34 -4.29
C LEU A 223 -6.60 8.58 -5.17
N TYR A 224 -7.43 8.48 -6.20
CA TYR A 224 -7.82 9.61 -7.04
C TYR A 224 -9.21 10.10 -6.63
N LEU A 225 -9.40 11.41 -6.73
CA LEU A 225 -10.72 12.01 -6.72
C LEU A 225 -11.40 11.71 -8.07
N GLN A 226 -12.64 11.21 -8.06
CA GLN A 226 -13.30 10.84 -9.33
C GLN A 226 -13.70 12.06 -10.16
N LYS A 227 -13.98 13.20 -9.51
CA LYS A 227 -14.51 14.43 -10.14
C LYS A 227 -13.43 15.42 -10.56
N THR A 228 -12.22 15.29 -10.02
CA THR A 228 -11.11 16.21 -10.26
C THR A 228 -9.84 15.41 -10.52
N ASP A 229 -8.92 15.91 -11.36
CA ASP A 229 -7.63 15.25 -11.58
C ASP A 229 -6.66 15.52 -10.42
N VAL A 230 -7.11 15.17 -9.22
CA VAL A 230 -6.36 15.29 -7.97
C VAL A 230 -6.19 13.89 -7.39
N ARG A 231 -5.01 13.60 -6.85
CA ARG A 231 -4.70 12.35 -6.18
C ARG A 231 -3.94 12.60 -4.88
N ALA A 232 -4.10 11.66 -3.96
CA ALA A 232 -3.31 11.58 -2.75
C ALA A 232 -2.52 10.27 -2.76
N ARG A 233 -1.19 10.37 -2.66
CA ARG A 233 -0.27 9.24 -2.56
C ARG A 233 0.28 9.20 -1.15
N ALA A 234 -0.23 8.26 -0.35
CA ALA A 234 0.09 8.12 1.06
C ALA A 234 1.10 7.00 1.30
N PHE A 235 2.13 7.27 2.09
CA PHE A 235 3.23 6.37 2.37
C PHE A 235 3.27 5.98 3.84
N HIS A 236 3.34 4.68 4.09
CA HIS A 236 3.70 4.11 5.39
C HIS A 236 5.18 3.78 5.38
N ILE A 237 5.94 4.31 6.36
CA ILE A 237 7.35 3.99 6.57
C ILE A 237 7.51 3.32 7.92
N MET A 238 7.91 2.04 7.91
CA MET A 238 8.23 1.29 9.11
C MET A 238 9.75 1.22 9.29
N ASP A 239 10.21 1.40 10.53
CA ASP A 239 11.61 1.24 10.90
C ASP A 239 12.08 -0.22 10.70
N PRO A 240 13.38 -0.52 10.83
CA PRO A 240 13.88 -1.90 10.66
C PRO A 240 13.27 -2.93 11.62
N LYS A 241 12.65 -2.49 12.73
CA LYS A 241 11.98 -3.35 13.73
C LYS A 241 10.48 -3.51 13.44
N GLY A 242 9.97 -2.87 12.39
CA GLY A 242 8.57 -2.91 12.01
C GLY A 242 7.67 -1.97 12.80
N VAL A 243 8.22 -0.94 13.46
CA VAL A 243 7.43 0.11 14.12
C VAL A 243 7.25 1.28 13.17
N LEU A 244 6.06 1.87 13.15
CA LEU A 244 5.80 3.07 12.35
C LEU A 244 6.76 4.19 12.73
N GLU A 245 7.47 4.71 11.73
CA GLU A 245 8.40 5.81 11.89
C GLU A 245 7.77 7.15 11.50
N MET A 246 7.09 7.19 10.36
CA MET A 246 6.44 8.39 9.84
C MET A 246 5.40 8.05 8.76
N PHE A 247 4.51 9.00 8.50
CA PHE A 247 3.67 9.02 7.32
C PHE A 247 4.10 10.14 6.39
N LEU A 248 4.05 9.88 5.09
CA LEU A 248 4.32 10.89 4.08
C LEU A 248 3.16 10.93 3.08
N ILE A 249 2.75 12.12 2.67
CA ILE A 249 1.63 12.29 1.73
C ILE A 249 2.04 13.24 0.63
N PHE A 250 1.93 12.80 -0.62
CA PHE A 250 1.87 13.70 -1.75
C PHE A 250 0.41 13.99 -2.07
N LEU A 251 0.04 15.26 -2.05
CA LEU A 251 -1.24 15.73 -2.57
C LEU A 251 -0.96 16.44 -3.89
N GLU A 252 -1.49 15.91 -4.99
CA GLU A 252 -1.08 16.29 -6.34
C GLU A 252 -2.30 16.55 -7.22
N GLN A 253 -2.23 17.60 -8.03
CA GLN A 253 -3.21 17.93 -9.04
C GLN A 253 -2.54 17.99 -10.41
N ARG A 254 -3.18 17.41 -11.42
CA ARG A 254 -2.71 17.48 -12.80
C ARG A 254 -2.99 18.87 -13.38
N GLY A 255 -2.01 19.43 -14.08
CA GLY A 255 -2.07 20.81 -14.60
C GLY A 255 -1.60 21.85 -13.57
N ASP A 256 -1.91 23.13 -13.78
CA ASP A 256 -1.07 24.24 -13.28
C ASP A 256 -1.11 24.56 -11.78
N LYS A 257 -2.17 24.21 -11.04
CA LYS A 257 -2.30 24.61 -9.64
C LYS A 257 -2.09 23.43 -8.71
N ALA A 258 -1.14 23.56 -7.77
CA ALA A 258 -0.98 22.59 -6.70
C ALA A 258 -2.18 22.65 -5.73
N PRO A 259 -2.71 21.49 -5.30
CA PRO A 259 -3.73 21.43 -4.27
C PRO A 259 -3.08 21.68 -2.90
N CYS A 260 -3.87 22.21 -1.96
CA CYS A 260 -3.47 22.40 -0.57
C CYS A 260 -4.38 21.57 0.35
N LEU A 261 -3.84 21.01 1.44
CA LEU A 261 -4.65 20.32 2.46
C LEU A 261 -5.78 21.21 3.00
N SER A 262 -5.53 22.52 3.14
CA SER A 262 -6.56 23.46 3.60
C SER A 262 -7.78 23.54 2.69
N SER A 263 -7.64 23.19 1.40
CA SER A 263 -8.77 23.09 0.47
C SER A 263 -9.70 21.93 0.79
N PHE A 264 -9.21 20.93 1.52
CA PHE A 264 -9.98 19.77 1.99
C PHE A 264 -10.33 19.84 3.48
N ASP A 265 -9.64 20.70 4.25
CA ASP A 265 -10.01 20.99 5.64
C ASP A 265 -11.34 21.76 5.76
N VAL A 266 -11.88 22.31 4.66
CA VAL A 266 -13.16 23.04 4.63
C VAL A 266 -14.35 22.18 5.11
N PHE A 267 -14.22 20.85 5.07
CA PHE A 267 -15.24 19.93 5.59
C PHE A 267 -15.21 19.75 7.11
N MET A 268 -14.22 20.35 7.78
CA MET A 268 -14.06 20.32 9.22
C MET A 268 -14.28 21.72 9.77
N ASP A 269 -15.28 21.87 10.66
CA ASP A 269 -15.40 23.10 11.44
C ASP A 269 -14.12 23.27 12.27
N ASN A 270 -13.57 24.48 12.30
CA ASN A 270 -12.26 24.79 12.91
C ASN A 270 -12.14 24.37 14.40
N ASP A 271 -13.28 24.18 15.07
CA ASP A 271 -13.40 23.77 16.48
C ASP A 271 -13.78 22.29 16.68
N SER A 272 -14.05 21.55 15.60
CA SER A 272 -14.47 20.13 15.65
C SER A 272 -13.27 19.18 15.72
N SER A 273 -13.43 18.07 16.44
CA SER A 273 -12.40 17.04 16.48
C SER A 273 -12.30 16.39 15.10
N ARG A 274 -11.08 16.11 14.61
CA ARG A 274 -10.88 15.31 13.38
C ARG A 274 -11.64 13.99 13.42
N LEU A 275 -11.93 13.45 14.61
CA LEU A 275 -12.71 12.23 14.81
C LEU A 275 -14.16 12.38 14.35
N ASP A 276 -14.79 13.54 14.55
CA ASP A 276 -16.23 13.72 14.37
C ASP A 276 -16.67 13.47 12.92
N ALA A 277 -15.78 13.76 11.96
CA ALA A 277 -15.96 13.40 10.56
C ALA A 277 -16.29 11.91 10.37
N TRP A 278 -15.57 11.06 11.10
CA TRP A 278 -15.51 9.61 10.91
C TRP A 278 -16.58 8.86 11.69
N LEU A 279 -17.11 9.44 12.76
CA LEU A 279 -18.16 8.83 13.57
C LEU A 279 -19.43 8.59 12.76
N GLY A 280 -20.14 7.50 13.09
CA GLY A 280 -21.39 7.11 12.47
C GLY A 280 -21.28 5.82 11.65
N GLN A 281 -22.30 5.58 10.84
CA GLN A 281 -22.42 4.40 10.01
C GLN A 281 -22.07 4.71 8.56
N TRP A 282 -21.21 3.88 7.99
CA TRP A 282 -20.73 3.95 6.62
C TRP A 282 -21.09 2.66 5.90
N LYS A 283 -21.80 2.74 4.78
CA LYS A 283 -22.17 1.58 3.96
C LYS A 283 -21.63 1.70 2.56
N GLY A 284 -21.26 0.58 1.95
CA GLY A 284 -20.66 0.62 0.64
C GLY A 284 -20.29 -0.73 0.07
N HIS A 285 -19.29 -0.73 -0.81
CA HIS A 285 -18.85 -1.93 -1.51
C HIS A 285 -17.32 -1.98 -1.55
N SER A 286 -16.79 -3.20 -1.55
CA SER A 286 -15.36 -3.48 -1.61
C SER A 286 -15.02 -4.41 -2.76
N ILE A 287 -13.84 -4.21 -3.34
CA ILE A 287 -13.26 -5.04 -4.39
C ILE A 287 -11.85 -5.41 -3.97
N THR A 288 -11.58 -6.71 -3.82
CA THR A 288 -10.27 -7.23 -3.48
C THR A 288 -9.59 -7.83 -4.71
N LYS A 289 -8.40 -7.35 -5.02
CA LYS A 289 -7.56 -7.85 -6.12
C LYS A 289 -6.26 -8.44 -5.59
N ARG A 290 -5.80 -9.53 -6.22
CA ARG A 290 -4.47 -10.09 -5.97
C ARG A 290 -3.40 -9.05 -6.32
N SER A 291 -2.32 -9.02 -5.55
CA SER A 291 -1.12 -8.26 -5.94
C SER A 291 -0.44 -8.88 -7.16
N GLY A 292 0.19 -8.05 -7.98
CA GLY A 292 0.74 -8.42 -9.30
C GLY A 292 -0.05 -7.76 -10.43
N VAL A 293 0.58 -7.67 -11.61
CA VAL A 293 0.07 -6.87 -12.74
C VAL A 293 -1.27 -7.38 -13.25
N TYR A 294 -1.42 -8.70 -13.35
CA TYR A 294 -2.68 -9.34 -13.74
C TYR A 294 -3.85 -8.92 -12.84
N GLY A 295 -3.59 -8.72 -11.54
CA GLY A 295 -4.55 -8.08 -10.63
C GLY A 295 -5.89 -8.80 -10.52
N ALA A 296 -5.89 -10.14 -10.53
CA ALA A 296 -7.10 -10.98 -10.50
C ALA A 296 -8.06 -10.54 -9.38
N THR A 297 -9.33 -10.31 -9.71
CA THR A 297 -10.36 -10.06 -8.68
C THR A 297 -10.58 -11.33 -7.88
N ILE A 298 -10.33 -11.26 -6.57
CA ILE A 298 -10.48 -12.39 -5.64
C ILE A 298 -11.86 -12.37 -4.98
N ALA A 299 -12.34 -11.17 -4.63
CA ALA A 299 -13.60 -11.04 -3.89
C ALA A 299 -14.25 -9.67 -4.13
N LYS A 300 -15.58 -9.67 -4.04
CA LYS A 300 -16.42 -8.49 -3.93
C LYS A 300 -17.35 -8.68 -2.73
N ALA A 301 -17.60 -7.60 -2.00
CA ALA A 301 -18.45 -7.65 -0.83
C ALA A 301 -19.08 -6.30 -0.51
N ASP A 302 -20.30 -6.33 0.00
CA ASP A 302 -20.95 -5.19 0.62
C ASP A 302 -20.30 -4.92 1.98
N THR A 303 -20.04 -3.65 2.30
CA THR A 303 -19.43 -3.24 3.56
C THR A 303 -20.39 -2.41 4.39
N ASN A 304 -20.32 -2.60 5.70
CA ASN A 304 -20.99 -1.77 6.70
C ASN A 304 -20.01 -1.53 7.86
N ALA A 305 -19.46 -0.33 7.94
CA ALA A 305 -18.51 0.09 8.95
C ALA A 305 -19.16 1.11 9.90
N ILE A 306 -19.23 0.77 11.18
CA ILE A 306 -19.77 1.62 12.24
C ILE A 306 -18.61 2.05 13.13
N LEU A 307 -18.51 3.35 13.39
CA LEU A 307 -17.52 3.92 14.30
C LEU A 307 -18.22 4.78 15.34
N GLU A 308 -18.09 4.43 16.61
CA GLU A 308 -18.78 5.07 17.72
C GLU A 308 -17.85 5.44 18.86
N MET A 309 -18.11 6.58 19.49
CA MET A 309 -17.44 7.01 20.72
C MET A 309 -18.40 6.86 21.90
N LYS A 310 -18.05 6.02 22.87
CA LYS A 310 -18.82 5.86 24.11
C LYS A 310 -18.44 6.92 25.14
N ASN A 311 -19.34 7.18 26.10
CA ASN A 311 -19.26 8.20 27.15
C ASN A 311 -17.99 8.18 28.05
N LYS A 312 -17.10 7.19 27.90
CA LYS A 312 -15.84 7.04 28.65
C LYS A 312 -14.58 7.24 27.81
N GLY A 313 -14.69 7.77 26.59
CA GLY A 313 -13.54 7.91 25.67
C GLY A 313 -13.11 6.60 25.00
N GLN A 314 -13.94 5.57 25.11
CA GLN A 314 -13.74 4.28 24.44
C GLN A 314 -14.36 4.33 23.05
N LEU A 315 -13.53 4.09 22.04
CA LEU A 315 -13.94 3.96 20.64
C LEU A 315 -14.33 2.51 20.35
N ILE A 316 -15.40 2.33 19.60
CA ILE A 316 -15.82 1.04 19.07
C ILE A 316 -15.89 1.14 17.56
N GLN A 317 -15.29 0.16 16.88
CA GLN A 317 -15.37 0.00 15.45
C GLN A 317 -15.91 -1.39 15.12
N ASP A 318 -17.00 -1.43 14.37
CA ASP A 318 -17.59 -2.66 13.84
C ASP A 318 -17.55 -2.61 12.32
N ILE A 319 -16.85 -3.55 11.68
CA ILE A 319 -16.82 -3.67 10.23
C ILE A 319 -17.42 -5.00 9.83
N THR A 320 -18.51 -4.95 9.07
CA THR A 320 -19.15 -6.12 8.48
C THR A 320 -18.88 -6.14 6.99
N SER A 321 -18.44 -7.27 6.47
CA SER A 321 -18.25 -7.50 5.03
C SER A 321 -19.05 -8.74 4.61
N THR A 322 -20.00 -8.55 3.70
CA THR A 322 -20.86 -9.62 3.17
C THR A 322 -20.49 -9.87 1.71
N SER A 323 -19.87 -11.01 1.45
CA SER A 323 -19.51 -11.43 0.09
C SER A 323 -20.74 -11.71 -0.78
N GLU A 324 -20.58 -11.63 -2.10
CA GLU A 324 -21.65 -11.97 -3.07
C GLU A 324 -22.20 -13.40 -2.89
N GLY A 325 -21.41 -14.31 -2.29
CA GLY A 325 -21.82 -15.68 -1.94
C GLY A 325 -22.63 -15.80 -0.64
N GLY A 326 -23.00 -14.67 0.00
CA GLY A 326 -23.79 -14.64 1.24
C GLY A 326 -23.01 -14.92 2.52
N VAL A 327 -21.68 -15.11 2.44
CA VAL A 327 -20.83 -15.24 3.64
C VAL A 327 -20.55 -13.86 4.20
N SER A 328 -20.98 -13.61 5.43
CA SER A 328 -20.69 -12.39 6.18
C SER A 328 -19.59 -12.61 7.21
N THR A 329 -18.64 -11.68 7.27
CA THR A 329 -17.64 -11.58 8.32
C THR A 329 -17.87 -10.29 9.10
N ASN A 330 -17.71 -10.34 10.41
CA ASN A 330 -17.82 -9.16 11.27
C ASN A 330 -16.56 -9.07 12.13
N VAL A 331 -15.99 -7.89 12.18
CA VAL A 331 -14.81 -7.56 12.98
C VAL A 331 -15.21 -6.45 13.95
N HIS A 332 -15.12 -6.77 15.23
CA HIS A 332 -15.37 -5.84 16.33
C HIS A 332 -14.04 -5.46 16.98
N TRP A 333 -13.74 -4.16 17.02
CA TRP A 333 -12.58 -3.61 17.70
C TRP A 333 -12.98 -2.56 18.72
N THR A 334 -12.33 -2.63 19.87
CA THR A 334 -12.36 -1.61 20.91
C THR A 334 -11.02 -0.90 20.95
N GLY A 335 -11.04 0.40 21.22
CA GLY A 335 -9.83 1.20 21.32
C GLY A 335 -10.00 2.45 22.15
N THR A 336 -8.89 3.17 22.31
CA THR A 336 -8.82 4.45 23.01
C THR A 336 -8.22 5.50 22.11
N MET A 337 -8.68 6.73 22.24
CA MET A 337 -8.14 7.87 21.50
C MET A 337 -7.17 8.68 22.38
N SER A 338 -6.03 9.06 21.81
CA SER A 338 -5.06 9.98 22.40
C SER A 338 -4.64 10.99 21.35
N GLY A 339 -5.14 12.22 21.46
CA GLY A 339 -4.99 13.23 20.41
C GLY A 339 -5.61 12.75 19.10
N ASN A 340 -4.81 12.70 18.03
CA ASN A 340 -5.24 12.20 16.72
C ASN A 340 -4.97 10.69 16.50
N LEU A 341 -4.44 9.99 17.50
CA LEU A 341 -4.10 8.57 17.41
C LEU A 341 -5.15 7.72 18.12
N ILE A 342 -5.73 6.78 17.39
CA ILE A 342 -6.59 5.73 17.91
C ILE A 342 -5.75 4.46 18.05
N SER A 343 -5.73 3.88 19.25
CA SER A 343 -5.08 2.60 19.53
C SER A 343 -6.13 1.55 19.86
N PHE A 344 -6.19 0.47 19.08
CA PHE A 344 -7.10 -0.65 19.30
C PHE A 344 -6.44 -1.74 20.15
N ASP A 345 -7.24 -2.44 20.96
CA ASP A 345 -6.75 -3.47 21.91
C ASP A 345 -6.06 -4.66 21.20
N GLY A 346 -6.31 -4.84 19.90
CA GLY A 346 -5.64 -5.82 19.04
C GLY A 346 -4.25 -5.41 18.52
N GLY A 347 -3.73 -4.25 18.93
CA GLY A 347 -2.44 -3.75 18.48
C GLY A 347 -2.46 -3.13 17.08
N PHE A 348 -3.64 -2.79 16.56
CA PHE A 348 -3.84 -1.96 15.38
C PHE A 348 -3.98 -0.49 15.80
N GLN A 349 -3.52 0.44 14.97
CA GLN A 349 -3.57 1.86 15.26
C GLN A 349 -3.99 2.66 14.02
N MET A 350 -4.72 3.76 14.24
CA MET A 350 -5.23 4.64 13.19
C MET A 350 -4.91 6.09 13.57
N THR A 351 -4.22 6.79 12.69
CA THR A 351 -3.81 8.18 12.88
C THR A 351 -4.62 9.09 11.97
N LEU A 352 -5.37 10.01 12.58
CA LEU A 352 -6.21 10.99 11.89
C LEU A 352 -5.35 12.17 11.41
N LEU A 353 -5.42 12.45 10.12
CA LEU A 353 -4.63 13.49 9.46
C LEU A 353 -5.54 14.62 8.94
N PRO A 354 -4.97 15.80 8.64
CA PRO A 354 -5.71 16.86 7.95
C PRO A 354 -6.24 16.41 6.58
N GLY A 355 -7.16 17.18 6.01
CA GLY A 355 -7.71 16.95 4.66
C GLY A 355 -8.67 15.76 4.57
N GLY A 356 -9.28 15.36 5.69
CA GLY A 356 -10.18 14.21 5.75
C GLY A 356 -9.45 12.89 5.47
N MET A 357 -8.21 12.75 5.95
CA MET A 357 -7.41 11.54 5.74
C MET A 357 -7.18 10.78 7.05
N TYR A 358 -7.01 9.47 6.95
CA TYR A 358 -6.33 8.71 7.99
C TYR A 358 -5.43 7.64 7.38
N LEU A 359 -4.39 7.28 8.11
CA LEU A 359 -3.58 6.11 7.84
C LEU A 359 -3.67 5.16 9.03
N ALA A 360 -3.77 3.86 8.76
CA ALA A 360 -3.85 2.85 9.80
C ALA A 360 -2.94 1.66 9.52
N CYS A 361 -2.36 1.10 10.59
CA CYS A 361 -1.38 0.03 10.51
C CYS A 361 -1.29 -0.72 11.85
N PRO A 362 -0.61 -1.88 11.91
CA PRO A 362 -0.25 -2.48 13.18
C PRO A 362 0.75 -1.59 13.92
N SER A 363 0.63 -1.55 15.25
CA SER A 363 1.60 -0.89 16.14
C SER A 363 3.02 -1.44 15.97
N ASN A 364 3.17 -2.71 15.59
CA ASN A 364 4.45 -3.31 15.24
C ASN A 364 4.27 -4.50 14.28
N VAL A 365 4.66 -4.34 13.01
CA VAL A 365 4.58 -5.40 12.00
C VAL A 365 5.58 -6.53 12.24
N GLY A 366 6.71 -6.24 12.89
CA GLY A 366 7.70 -7.25 13.29
C GLY A 366 7.12 -8.27 14.27
N LYS A 367 6.22 -7.84 15.16
CA LYS A 367 5.45 -8.74 16.04
C LYS A 367 4.47 -9.61 15.25
N SER A 368 3.76 -9.04 14.27
CA SER A 368 2.85 -9.81 13.41
C SER A 368 3.60 -10.94 12.69
N VAL A 369 4.74 -10.62 12.07
CA VAL A 369 5.59 -11.62 11.39
C VAL A 369 6.12 -12.66 12.37
N ALA A 370 6.66 -12.23 13.53
CA ALA A 370 7.17 -13.16 14.55
C ALA A 370 6.10 -14.11 15.12
N GLN A 371 4.83 -13.72 15.04
CA GLN A 371 3.68 -14.52 15.48
C GLN A 371 3.00 -15.27 14.32
N SER A 372 3.58 -15.23 13.11
CA SER A 372 3.02 -15.80 11.89
C SER A 372 1.58 -15.32 11.63
N GLN A 373 1.37 -14.01 11.80
CA GLN A 373 0.10 -13.35 11.56
C GLN A 373 0.20 -12.44 10.34
N SER A 374 -0.78 -12.56 9.44
CA SER A 374 -1.02 -11.56 8.41
C SER A 374 -1.36 -10.21 9.03
N PHE A 375 -1.11 -9.15 8.29
CA PHE A 375 -1.43 -7.80 8.69
C PHE A 375 -1.83 -6.95 7.48
N HIS A 376 -2.31 -5.74 7.71
CA HIS A 376 -2.66 -4.82 6.63
C HIS A 376 -2.28 -3.39 6.96
N LEU A 377 -2.09 -2.59 5.92
CA LEU A 377 -1.94 -1.14 6.00
C LEU A 377 -3.12 -0.50 5.29
N GLU A 378 -3.59 0.62 5.80
CA GLU A 378 -4.81 1.25 5.30
C GLU A 378 -4.58 2.74 5.08
N PHE A 379 -5.04 3.23 3.93
CA PHE A 379 -5.17 4.65 3.65
C PHE A 379 -6.63 4.95 3.35
N CYS A 380 -7.19 5.94 4.03
CA CYS A 380 -8.53 6.44 3.76
C CYS A 380 -8.49 7.92 3.44
N TRP A 381 -9.32 8.31 2.49
CA TRP A 381 -9.55 9.69 2.14
C TRP A 381 -11.05 9.97 1.98
N MET A 382 -11.54 10.90 2.78
CA MET A 382 -12.88 11.45 2.74
C MET A 382 -12.94 12.56 1.70
N VAL A 383 -13.77 12.35 0.67
CA VAL A 383 -13.91 13.27 -0.47
C VAL A 383 -14.99 14.31 -0.21
N SER A 384 -15.99 13.95 0.59
CA SER A 384 -17.01 14.83 1.13
C SER A 384 -17.48 14.31 2.49
N PRO A 385 -18.22 15.08 3.30
CA PRO A 385 -18.70 14.63 4.62
C PRO A 385 -19.52 13.33 4.60
N PHE A 386 -20.01 12.93 3.42
CA PHE A 386 -20.87 11.76 3.21
C PHE A 386 -20.23 10.69 2.33
N GLU A 387 -18.99 10.86 1.87
CA GLU A 387 -18.35 9.96 0.90
C GLU A 387 -16.87 9.77 1.22
N ARG A 388 -16.43 8.52 1.34
CA ARG A 388 -15.02 8.18 1.56
C ARG A 388 -14.57 6.99 0.73
N HIS A 389 -13.28 6.96 0.47
CA HIS A 389 -12.59 5.88 -0.21
C HIS A 389 -11.50 5.32 0.71
N ARG A 390 -11.34 4.01 0.73
CA ARG A 390 -10.31 3.31 1.51
C ARG A 390 -9.53 2.38 0.60
N LEU A 391 -8.23 2.30 0.84
CA LEU A 391 -7.34 1.36 0.19
C LEU A 391 -6.61 0.57 1.27
N VAL A 392 -6.87 -0.74 1.33
CA VAL A 392 -6.32 -1.66 2.31
C VAL A 392 -5.32 -2.58 1.62
N ARG A 393 -4.06 -2.49 2.00
CA ARG A 393 -2.97 -3.32 1.50
C ARG A 393 -2.71 -4.47 2.46
N THR A 394 -2.92 -5.70 2.01
CA THR A 394 -2.81 -6.90 2.86
C THR A 394 -1.49 -7.62 2.64
N TYR A 395 -0.87 -8.02 3.74
CA TYR A 395 0.40 -8.73 3.81
C TYR A 395 0.22 -10.11 4.42
N ASP A 396 0.95 -11.08 3.91
CA ASP A 396 1.02 -12.41 4.50
C ASP A 396 1.90 -12.44 5.77
N VAL A 397 2.14 -13.64 6.28
CA VAL A 397 2.90 -13.89 7.50
C VAL A 397 4.40 -13.60 7.35
N GLU A 398 4.90 -13.45 6.12
CA GLU A 398 6.30 -13.15 5.81
C GLU A 398 6.50 -11.66 5.46
N GLY A 399 5.42 -10.88 5.40
CA GLY A 399 5.47 -9.47 5.03
C GLY A 399 5.49 -9.24 3.51
N LEU A 400 5.06 -10.21 2.71
CA LEU A 400 4.81 -10.03 1.29
C LEU A 400 3.38 -9.53 1.06
N ALA A 401 3.23 -8.54 0.20
CA ALA A 401 1.91 -8.05 -0.17
C ALA A 401 1.20 -9.06 -1.07
N VAL A 402 0.01 -9.51 -0.66
CA VAL A 402 -0.76 -10.55 -1.35
C VAL A 402 -2.00 -10.03 -2.04
N SER A 403 -2.58 -8.94 -1.53
CA SER A 403 -3.75 -8.31 -2.12
C SER A 403 -3.85 -6.84 -1.77
N THR A 404 -4.62 -6.12 -2.56
CA THR A 404 -5.16 -4.82 -2.19
C THR A 404 -6.68 -4.91 -2.24
N THR A 405 -7.35 -4.22 -1.31
CA THR A 405 -8.79 -4.03 -1.32
C THR A 405 -9.13 -2.56 -1.42
N TYR A 406 -9.88 -2.19 -2.44
CA TYR A 406 -10.51 -0.88 -2.56
C TYR A 406 -11.89 -0.94 -1.91
N VAL A 407 -12.25 0.10 -1.17
CA VAL A 407 -13.58 0.26 -0.56
C VAL A 407 -14.11 1.66 -0.87
N PHE A 408 -15.35 1.73 -1.33
CA PHE A 408 -16.11 2.96 -1.48
C PHE A 408 -17.30 2.94 -0.52
N GLU A 409 -17.46 3.97 0.32
CA GLU A 409 -18.50 4.02 1.34
C GLU A 409 -19.17 5.40 1.42
N THR A 410 -20.47 5.39 1.70
CA THR A 410 -21.25 6.59 1.99
C THR A 410 -21.79 6.59 3.41
N LYS A 411 -21.80 7.77 4.04
CA LYS A 411 -22.32 7.97 5.39
C LYS A 411 -23.85 7.90 5.36
N GLN A 412 -24.43 7.21 6.35
CA GLN A 412 -25.88 6.99 6.48
C GLN A 412 -26.57 8.04 7.35
#